data_AF-A0A966Q0Z2-F1
#
_entry.id   AF-A0A966Q0Z2-F1
#
_cell.length_a   1.000
_cell.length_b   1.000
_cell.length_c   1.000
_cell.angle_alpha   90.00
_cell.angle_beta   90.00
_cell.angle_gamma   90.00
#
_symmetry.space_group_name_H-M   'P 1'
#
loop_
_entity.id
_entity.type
_entity.pdbx_description
1 polymer ?
#
loop_
_entity_poly.entity_id
_entity_poly.type
_entity_poly.pdbx_seq_one_letter_code
_entity_poly.pdbx_strand_id
1 'polypeptide(L)'
;MELAFDMNEMMTHVVNVDFGDGQGKVPAHQHEKGGGWVAETAYVDPECFIGPHAVVYGNARITGKAIINDFAKVYGSARVYGNAKVYGEAQVYDTAQVYDDAKVSGHAKIYENSIVVNNAMVYDYAEVYGNAVVRNNAEVLNHAKIFGTADIHDSIKIYDNCIVSRKPIVCFGFESDVLIADHHVALGCVVFPPNFVDKTGKRMMRLMGHSPEISEKWIQALQFVIDFHGCTDRPEDLEHFDERKAIMDLLTAKVGIK
;
A
#
# COMPACT_ATOMS: atom_id res chain seq x y z
N MET A 1 -56.89 -7.24 -18.72
CA MET A 1 -55.93 -6.50 -19.55
C MET A 1 -54.63 -6.51 -18.75
N GLU A 2 -53.93 -7.65 -18.81
CA GLU A 2 -52.61 -7.78 -18.19
C GLU A 2 -51.63 -6.94 -19.01
N LEU A 3 -51.11 -5.89 -18.40
CA LEU A 3 -49.93 -5.21 -18.90
C LEU A 3 -48.77 -6.20 -18.72
N ALA A 4 -48.45 -6.93 -19.78
CA ALA A 4 -47.15 -7.58 -19.90
C ALA A 4 -46.11 -6.47 -19.90
N PHE A 5 -45.52 -6.20 -18.74
CA PHE A 5 -44.32 -5.40 -18.63
C PHE A 5 -43.21 -6.26 -19.22
N ASP A 6 -42.82 -5.96 -20.46
CA ASP A 6 -41.76 -6.68 -21.15
C ASP A 6 -40.43 -6.36 -20.43
N MET A 7 -39.97 -7.27 -19.58
CA MET A 7 -38.69 -7.16 -18.88
C MET A 7 -37.49 -7.09 -19.84
N ASN A 8 -37.69 -7.27 -21.15
CA ASN A 8 -36.64 -7.11 -22.16
C ASN A 8 -36.30 -5.66 -22.51
N GLU A 9 -37.04 -4.65 -22.03
CA GLU A 9 -36.69 -3.22 -22.24
C GLU A 9 -35.80 -2.63 -21.12
N MET A 10 -35.36 -3.42 -20.14
CA MET A 10 -34.29 -3.03 -19.20
C MET A 10 -32.90 -3.46 -19.67
N MET A 11 -32.71 -3.71 -20.97
CA MET A 11 -31.38 -3.96 -21.52
C MET A 11 -30.51 -2.71 -21.34
N THR A 12 -29.60 -2.77 -20.36
CA THR A 12 -28.38 -1.97 -20.38
C THR A 12 -27.82 -2.05 -21.79
N HIS A 13 -27.71 -0.91 -22.48
CA HIS A 13 -27.19 -0.88 -23.85
C HIS A 13 -25.72 -1.30 -23.82
N VAL A 14 -25.48 -2.60 -24.00
CA VAL A 14 -24.13 -3.14 -24.13
C VAL A 14 -23.52 -2.56 -25.40
N VAL A 15 -22.39 -1.89 -25.25
CA VAL A 15 -21.63 -1.30 -26.33
C VAL A 15 -20.17 -1.74 -26.26
N ASN A 16 -19.48 -1.66 -27.38
CA ASN A 16 -18.06 -2.00 -27.45
C ASN A 16 -17.20 -0.79 -27.02
N VAL A 17 -16.53 -0.91 -25.87
CA VAL A 17 -15.69 0.14 -25.28
C VAL A 17 -14.22 -0.29 -25.34
N ASP A 18 -13.35 0.66 -25.68
CA ASP A 18 -11.90 0.51 -25.55
C ASP A 18 -11.48 1.07 -24.19
N PHE A 19 -10.95 0.20 -23.32
CA PHE A 19 -10.47 0.60 -21.98
C PHE A 19 -9.03 1.13 -22.00
N GLY A 20 -8.38 1.17 -23.17
CA GLY A 20 -7.01 1.66 -23.34
C GLY A 20 -5.94 0.70 -22.81
N ASP A 21 -6.24 -0.60 -22.75
CA ASP A 21 -5.34 -1.67 -22.28
C ASP A 21 -4.58 -2.37 -23.43
N GLY A 22 -4.79 -1.92 -24.67
CA GLY A 22 -4.20 -2.51 -25.87
C GLY A 22 -4.86 -3.79 -26.36
N GLN A 23 -5.94 -4.26 -25.73
CA GLN A 23 -6.71 -5.45 -26.15
C GLN A 23 -7.84 -5.10 -27.13
N GLY A 24 -8.03 -3.82 -27.43
CA GLY A 24 -9.08 -3.33 -28.31
C GLY A 24 -10.42 -3.21 -27.59
N LYS A 25 -11.51 -3.17 -28.37
CA LYS A 25 -12.85 -2.94 -27.82
C LYS A 25 -13.47 -4.24 -27.31
N VAL A 26 -14.09 -4.18 -26.13
CA VAL A 26 -14.84 -5.28 -25.54
C VAL A 26 -16.28 -4.84 -25.19
N PRO A 27 -17.24 -5.78 -25.13
CA PRO A 27 -18.58 -5.50 -24.66
C PRO A 27 -18.56 -4.95 -23.23
N ALA A 28 -19.31 -3.87 -23.00
CA ALA A 28 -19.41 -3.19 -21.71
C ALA A 28 -20.75 -2.48 -21.57
N HIS A 29 -21.16 -2.23 -20.32
CA HIS A 29 -22.32 -1.43 -19.98
C HIS A 29 -21.97 -0.37 -18.92
N GLN A 30 -22.87 0.58 -18.70
CA GLN A 30 -22.74 1.53 -17.61
C GLN A 30 -23.45 1.00 -16.36
N HIS A 31 -22.77 1.10 -15.21
CA HIS A 31 -23.35 0.70 -13.94
C HIS A 31 -24.48 1.65 -13.52
N GLU A 32 -25.62 1.09 -13.08
CA GLU A 32 -26.82 1.86 -12.72
C GLU A 32 -26.55 2.96 -11.68
N LYS A 33 -25.65 2.67 -10.73
CA LYS A 33 -25.19 3.64 -9.73
C LYS A 33 -23.86 4.25 -10.16
N GLY A 34 -23.93 5.51 -10.57
CA GLY A 34 -22.79 6.37 -10.88
C GLY A 34 -22.43 6.47 -12.38
N GLY A 35 -22.84 5.51 -13.20
CA GLY A 35 -22.71 5.58 -14.66
C GLY A 35 -21.31 5.23 -15.22
N GLY A 36 -20.40 4.70 -14.39
CA GLY A 36 -19.10 4.23 -14.86
C GLY A 36 -19.18 2.95 -15.68
N TRP A 37 -18.12 2.68 -16.45
CA TRP A 37 -18.10 1.60 -17.44
C TRP A 37 -17.62 0.28 -16.84
N VAL A 38 -18.37 -0.78 -17.08
CA VAL A 38 -18.10 -2.14 -16.61
C VAL A 38 -18.07 -3.08 -17.82
N ALA A 39 -16.94 -3.75 -18.05
CA ALA A 39 -16.85 -4.78 -19.08
C ALA A 39 -17.72 -5.99 -18.71
N GLU A 40 -18.30 -6.68 -19.70
CA GLU A 40 -19.13 -7.88 -19.48
C GLU A 40 -18.37 -9.05 -18.80
N THR A 41 -17.04 -9.02 -18.82
CA THR A 41 -16.19 -10.00 -18.14
C THR A 41 -15.99 -9.69 -16.66
N ALA A 42 -16.28 -8.46 -16.22
CA ALA A 42 -16.18 -8.03 -14.84
C ALA A 42 -17.53 -8.16 -14.13
N TYR A 43 -17.48 -8.19 -12.80
CA TYR A 43 -18.68 -8.27 -11.97
C TYR A 43 -18.71 -7.10 -10.99
N VAL A 44 -19.85 -6.40 -10.91
CA VAL A 44 -20.11 -5.32 -9.97
C VAL A 44 -21.47 -5.53 -9.32
N ASP A 45 -21.52 -5.53 -7.99
CA ASP A 45 -22.77 -5.62 -7.24
C ASP A 45 -23.64 -4.36 -7.47
N PRO A 46 -24.98 -4.49 -7.56
CA PRO A 46 -25.89 -3.34 -7.67
C PRO A 46 -25.82 -2.36 -6.49
N GLU A 47 -25.24 -2.76 -5.35
CA GLU A 47 -25.03 -1.89 -4.20
C GLU A 47 -23.82 -0.96 -4.33
N CYS A 48 -22.84 -1.32 -5.17
CA CYS A 48 -21.65 -0.52 -5.40
C CYS A 48 -21.97 0.80 -6.11
N PHE A 49 -21.06 1.76 -5.99
CA PHE A 49 -21.10 3.00 -6.79
C PHE A 49 -19.88 3.03 -7.71
N ILE A 50 -20.12 3.12 -9.03
CA ILE A 50 -19.06 3.27 -10.03
C ILE A 50 -19.28 4.62 -10.71
N GLY A 51 -18.43 5.60 -10.40
CA GLY A 51 -18.53 6.97 -10.90
C GLY A 51 -18.37 7.07 -12.42
N PRO A 52 -18.82 8.18 -13.03
CA PRO A 52 -19.02 8.27 -14.48
C PRO A 52 -17.73 8.15 -15.31
N HIS A 53 -16.57 8.39 -14.72
CA HIS A 53 -15.26 8.26 -15.37
C HIS A 53 -14.46 7.04 -14.88
N ALA A 54 -14.99 6.30 -13.91
CA ALA A 54 -14.37 5.09 -13.41
C ALA A 54 -14.63 3.92 -14.36
N VAL A 55 -13.66 3.01 -14.43
CA VAL A 55 -13.73 1.84 -15.31
C VAL A 55 -13.40 0.56 -14.55
N VAL A 56 -14.20 -0.48 -14.80
CA VAL A 56 -14.01 -1.83 -14.27
C VAL A 56 -13.96 -2.81 -15.44
N TYR A 57 -12.86 -3.53 -15.62
CA TYR A 57 -12.68 -4.42 -16.77
C TYR A 57 -11.83 -5.66 -16.44
N GLY A 58 -11.58 -6.53 -17.42
CA GLY A 58 -11.00 -7.85 -17.16
C GLY A 58 -11.95 -8.73 -16.35
N ASN A 59 -11.42 -9.54 -15.43
CA ASN A 59 -12.17 -10.41 -14.52
C ASN A 59 -12.35 -9.79 -13.11
N ALA A 60 -12.29 -8.46 -13.00
CA ALA A 60 -12.38 -7.77 -11.72
C ALA A 60 -13.75 -8.01 -11.05
N ARG A 61 -13.77 -8.05 -9.72
CA ARG A 61 -14.99 -8.27 -8.92
C ARG A 61 -15.14 -7.19 -7.85
N ILE A 62 -16.21 -6.42 -7.95
CA ILE A 62 -16.52 -5.32 -7.02
C ILE A 62 -17.82 -5.68 -6.28
N THR A 63 -17.78 -5.80 -4.96
CA THR A 63 -18.95 -6.26 -4.18
C THR A 63 -19.21 -5.44 -2.91
N GLY A 64 -20.40 -5.58 -2.33
CA GLY A 64 -20.82 -4.83 -1.14
C GLY A 64 -21.08 -3.36 -1.44
N LYS A 65 -20.63 -2.48 -0.54
CA LYS A 65 -20.81 -1.01 -0.61
C LYS A 65 -19.57 -0.29 -1.13
N ALA A 66 -18.74 -0.98 -1.90
CA ALA A 66 -17.53 -0.41 -2.47
C ALA A 66 -17.86 0.79 -3.40
N ILE A 67 -16.98 1.78 -3.38
CA ILE A 67 -17.10 3.01 -4.17
C ILE A 67 -15.86 3.13 -5.05
N ILE A 68 -16.05 3.06 -6.37
CA ILE A 68 -15.02 3.36 -7.36
C ILE A 68 -15.43 4.67 -8.02
N ASN A 69 -14.60 5.71 -7.97
CA ASN A 69 -14.99 7.04 -8.45
C ASN A 69 -13.84 7.77 -9.16
N ASP A 70 -14.13 8.97 -9.67
CA ASP A 70 -13.22 9.79 -10.47
C ASP A 70 -12.71 8.98 -11.68
N PHE A 71 -11.40 8.95 -11.92
CA PHE A 71 -10.76 8.23 -13.02
C PHE A 71 -10.16 6.88 -12.59
N ALA A 72 -10.62 6.34 -11.46
CA ALA A 72 -10.10 5.10 -10.92
C ALA A 72 -10.33 3.90 -11.87
N LYS A 73 -9.36 2.99 -11.90
CA LYS A 73 -9.40 1.77 -12.72
C LYS A 73 -9.29 0.54 -11.83
N VAL A 74 -10.22 -0.40 -11.98
CA VAL A 74 -10.10 -1.73 -11.36
C VAL A 74 -10.15 -2.80 -12.43
N TYR A 75 -9.09 -3.60 -12.55
CA TYR A 75 -8.97 -4.55 -13.65
C TYR A 75 -8.19 -5.82 -13.30
N GLY A 76 -7.91 -6.68 -14.29
CA GLY A 76 -7.30 -7.98 -14.05
C GLY A 76 -8.26 -8.91 -13.31
N SER A 77 -7.80 -9.60 -12.27
CA SER A 77 -8.62 -10.43 -11.36
C SER A 77 -8.79 -9.77 -9.98
N ALA A 78 -8.62 -8.44 -9.90
CA ALA A 78 -8.66 -7.70 -8.65
C ALA A 78 -10.03 -7.78 -7.96
N ARG A 79 -10.03 -7.67 -6.63
CA ARG A 79 -11.24 -7.70 -5.81
C ARG A 79 -11.32 -6.46 -4.95
N VAL A 80 -12.42 -5.73 -5.06
CA VAL A 80 -12.70 -4.58 -4.20
C VAL A 80 -14.04 -4.80 -3.51
N TYR A 81 -14.07 -4.86 -2.19
CA TYR A 81 -15.29 -5.26 -1.47
C TYR A 81 -15.47 -4.60 -0.10
N GLY A 82 -16.61 -4.81 0.56
CA GLY A 82 -16.91 -4.13 1.82
C GLY A 82 -17.34 -2.68 1.61
N ASN A 83 -16.78 -1.73 2.35
CA ASN A 83 -16.98 -0.28 2.19
C ASN A 83 -15.78 0.41 1.51
N ALA A 84 -14.91 -0.35 0.84
CA ALA A 84 -13.67 0.16 0.29
C ALA A 84 -13.90 1.27 -0.72
N LYS A 85 -12.97 2.23 -0.76
CA LYS A 85 -13.05 3.40 -1.64
C LYS A 85 -11.80 3.49 -2.50
N VAL A 86 -11.99 3.50 -3.82
CA VAL A 86 -10.93 3.72 -4.81
C VAL A 86 -11.31 4.95 -5.64
N TYR A 87 -10.51 6.00 -5.60
CA TYR A 87 -10.82 7.29 -6.24
C TYR A 87 -9.57 8.01 -6.73
N GLY A 88 -9.71 9.20 -7.34
CA GLY A 88 -8.62 9.83 -8.10
C GLY A 88 -8.28 9.09 -9.39
N GLU A 89 -7.00 8.91 -9.67
CA GLU A 89 -6.44 8.12 -10.79
C GLU A 89 -5.90 6.75 -10.32
N ALA A 90 -6.34 6.28 -9.14
CA ALA A 90 -5.85 5.06 -8.53
C ALA A 90 -6.15 3.82 -9.39
N GLN A 91 -5.25 2.84 -9.33
CA GLN A 91 -5.35 1.59 -10.09
C GLN A 91 -5.25 0.39 -9.16
N VAL A 92 -6.21 -0.53 -9.26
CA VAL A 92 -6.20 -1.81 -8.54
C VAL A 92 -6.29 -2.94 -9.56
N TYR A 93 -5.28 -3.80 -9.65
CA TYR A 93 -5.21 -4.79 -10.71
C TYR A 93 -4.52 -6.10 -10.32
N ASP A 94 -4.30 -6.99 -11.29
CA ASP A 94 -3.83 -8.37 -11.10
C ASP A 94 -4.71 -9.16 -10.13
N THR A 95 -4.21 -9.61 -8.99
CA THR A 95 -4.95 -10.39 -7.99
C THR A 95 -5.17 -9.61 -6.69
N ALA A 96 -4.96 -8.30 -6.73
CA ALA A 96 -4.96 -7.44 -5.56
C ALA A 96 -6.34 -7.39 -4.89
N GLN A 97 -6.34 -7.22 -3.57
CA GLN A 97 -7.55 -7.14 -2.77
C GLN A 97 -7.59 -5.85 -1.95
N VAL A 98 -8.68 -5.09 -2.09
CA VAL A 98 -8.93 -3.87 -1.31
C VAL A 98 -10.30 -3.98 -0.64
N TYR A 99 -10.36 -4.00 0.69
CA TYR A 99 -11.64 -4.25 1.37
C TYR A 99 -11.77 -3.64 2.76
N ASP A 100 -12.90 -3.91 3.42
CA ASP A 100 -13.39 -3.21 4.62
C ASP A 100 -13.57 -1.71 4.36
N ASP A 101 -12.97 -0.82 5.14
CA ASP A 101 -13.07 0.64 5.02
C ASP A 101 -11.83 1.25 4.34
N ALA A 102 -11.02 0.43 3.66
CA ALA A 102 -9.76 0.82 3.05
C ALA A 102 -9.95 1.90 1.99
N LYS A 103 -8.97 2.81 1.88
CA LYS A 103 -9.01 3.92 0.93
C LYS A 103 -7.77 3.92 0.06
N VAL A 104 -7.98 3.93 -1.25
CA VAL A 104 -6.93 4.03 -2.26
C VAL A 104 -7.21 5.25 -3.13
N SER A 105 -6.26 6.18 -3.24
CA SER A 105 -6.48 7.42 -4.00
C SER A 105 -5.23 8.05 -4.61
N GLY A 106 -5.36 9.21 -5.25
CA GLY A 106 -4.27 9.83 -5.99
C GLY A 106 -3.95 9.05 -7.27
N HIS A 107 -2.69 8.80 -7.54
CA HIS A 107 -2.18 7.92 -8.59
C HIS A 107 -1.69 6.56 -8.03
N ALA A 108 -2.17 6.16 -6.84
CA ALA A 108 -1.71 4.96 -6.17
C ALA A 108 -1.99 3.68 -6.98
N LYS A 109 -1.09 2.70 -6.89
CA LYS A 109 -1.20 1.41 -7.58
C LYS A 109 -1.16 0.25 -6.61
N ILE A 110 -2.18 -0.59 -6.65
CA ILE A 110 -2.28 -1.82 -5.85
C ILE A 110 -2.38 -3.01 -6.81
N TYR A 111 -1.40 -3.90 -6.78
CA TYR A 111 -1.30 -4.96 -7.79
C TYR A 111 -0.63 -6.24 -7.27
N GLU A 112 -0.43 -7.23 -8.15
CA GLU A 112 -0.06 -8.61 -7.78
C GLU A 112 -0.99 -9.16 -6.68
N ASN A 113 -0.47 -9.92 -5.70
CA ASN A 113 -1.27 -10.54 -4.62
C ASN A 113 -1.40 -9.63 -3.39
N SER A 114 -1.22 -8.32 -3.53
CA SER A 114 -1.22 -7.41 -2.40
C SER A 114 -2.61 -7.25 -1.77
N ILE A 115 -2.63 -6.90 -0.49
CA ILE A 115 -3.83 -6.73 0.31
C ILE A 115 -3.83 -5.36 1.00
N VAL A 116 -4.90 -4.58 0.83
CA VAL A 116 -5.18 -3.36 1.57
C VAL A 116 -6.52 -3.51 2.28
N VAL A 117 -6.54 -3.41 3.62
CA VAL A 117 -7.69 -3.83 4.43
C VAL A 117 -7.89 -2.94 5.67
N ASN A 118 -9.05 -3.08 6.33
CA ASN A 118 -9.50 -2.32 7.49
C ASN A 118 -9.62 -0.82 7.17
N ASN A 119 -8.95 0.07 7.91
CA ASN A 119 -8.94 1.51 7.68
C ASN A 119 -7.66 1.98 6.96
N ALA A 120 -6.91 1.07 6.34
CA ALA A 120 -5.65 1.41 5.68
C ALA A 120 -5.87 2.46 4.58
N MET A 121 -4.92 3.39 4.47
CA MET A 121 -4.95 4.46 3.49
C MET A 121 -3.71 4.39 2.61
N VAL A 122 -3.91 4.27 1.30
CA VAL A 122 -2.84 4.34 0.29
C VAL A 122 -3.15 5.48 -0.68
N TYR A 123 -2.27 6.47 -0.80
CA TYR A 123 -2.54 7.65 -1.60
C TYR A 123 -1.29 8.24 -2.27
N ASP A 124 -1.47 9.34 -3.01
CA ASP A 124 -0.45 9.97 -3.87
C ASP A 124 0.06 9.02 -4.96
N TYR A 125 1.37 8.77 -5.06
CA TYR A 125 2.01 7.90 -6.04
C TYR A 125 2.47 6.57 -5.43
N ALA A 126 1.91 6.19 -4.28
CA ALA A 126 2.32 4.98 -3.57
C ALA A 126 2.01 3.70 -4.36
N GLU A 127 2.91 2.72 -4.26
CA GLU A 127 2.78 1.41 -4.91
C GLU A 127 2.77 0.30 -3.86
N VAL A 128 1.77 -0.59 -3.90
CA VAL A 128 1.68 -1.78 -3.06
C VAL A 128 1.54 -3.01 -3.95
N TYR A 129 2.49 -3.94 -3.85
CA TYR A 129 2.57 -5.11 -4.73
C TYR A 129 3.22 -6.34 -4.07
N GLY A 130 3.52 -7.39 -4.81
CA GLY A 130 3.99 -8.65 -4.25
C GLY A 130 2.92 -9.35 -3.44
N ASN A 131 3.30 -9.83 -2.26
CA ASN A 131 2.41 -10.38 -1.25
C ASN A 131 2.30 -9.42 -0.04
N ALA A 132 2.51 -8.12 -0.25
CA ALA A 132 2.47 -7.13 0.82
C ALA A 132 1.05 -6.94 1.37
N VAL A 133 0.97 -6.66 2.66
CA VAL A 133 -0.27 -6.41 3.39
C VAL A 133 -0.20 -5.04 4.06
N VAL A 134 -1.20 -4.19 3.82
CA VAL A 134 -1.40 -2.90 4.49
C VAL A 134 -2.75 -2.95 5.20
N ARG A 135 -2.75 -2.81 6.53
CA ARG A 135 -3.94 -3.09 7.37
C ARG A 135 -4.06 -2.17 8.58
N ASN A 136 -5.12 -2.37 9.37
CA ASN A 136 -5.49 -1.52 10.50
C ASN A 136 -5.64 -0.05 10.09
N ASN A 137 -4.90 0.87 10.71
CA ASN A 137 -4.93 2.32 10.43
C ASN A 137 -3.62 2.78 9.76
N ALA A 138 -2.92 1.89 9.05
CA ALA A 138 -1.67 2.22 8.39
C ALA A 138 -1.88 3.23 7.25
N GLU A 139 -0.92 4.12 7.05
CA GLU A 139 -0.91 5.13 6.00
C GLU A 139 0.32 4.94 5.10
N VAL A 140 0.12 4.84 3.79
CA VAL A 140 1.17 4.76 2.77
C VAL A 140 0.96 5.88 1.76
N LEU A 141 1.92 6.79 1.61
CA LEU A 141 1.75 8.02 0.83
C LEU A 141 3.02 8.45 0.08
N ASN A 142 2.95 9.56 -0.64
CA ASN A 142 3.98 10.07 -1.54
C ASN A 142 4.40 9.02 -2.60
N HIS A 143 5.68 8.66 -2.68
CA HIS A 143 6.25 7.72 -3.65
C HIS A 143 6.69 6.41 -2.98
N ALA A 144 6.08 6.06 -1.85
CA ALA A 144 6.45 4.87 -1.09
C ALA A 144 6.15 3.58 -1.88
N LYS A 145 7.02 2.59 -1.75
CA LYS A 145 6.91 1.27 -2.40
C LYS A 145 6.90 0.16 -1.36
N ILE A 146 5.78 -0.55 -1.28
CA ILE A 146 5.56 -1.65 -0.35
C ILE A 146 5.41 -2.95 -1.15
N PHE A 147 6.26 -3.93 -0.91
CA PHE A 147 6.27 -5.16 -1.70
C PHE A 147 6.80 -6.37 -0.93
N GLY A 148 7.00 -7.48 -1.65
CA GLY A 148 7.55 -8.69 -1.07
C GLY A 148 6.61 -9.29 -0.04
N THR A 149 7.07 -9.37 1.20
CA THR A 149 6.31 -9.92 2.36
C THR A 149 6.03 -8.85 3.41
N ALA A 150 6.12 -7.57 3.04
CA ALA A 150 5.88 -6.46 3.96
C ALA A 150 4.50 -6.55 4.63
N ASP A 151 4.46 -6.35 5.94
CA ASP A 151 3.23 -6.25 6.74
C ASP A 151 3.23 -4.89 7.45
N ILE A 152 2.49 -3.93 6.88
CA ILE A 152 2.31 -2.59 7.41
C ILE A 152 0.98 -2.54 8.17
N HIS A 153 1.03 -2.32 9.47
CA HIS A 153 -0.14 -2.43 10.32
C HIS A 153 -0.18 -1.36 11.43
N ASP A 154 -1.18 -1.47 12.29
CA ASP A 154 -1.50 -0.52 13.36
C ASP A 154 -1.61 0.91 12.87
N SER A 155 -0.74 1.82 13.33
CA SER A 155 -0.74 3.23 12.93
C SER A 155 0.58 3.62 12.25
N ILE A 156 1.25 2.65 11.62
CA ILE A 156 2.49 2.90 10.89
C ILE A 156 2.22 3.83 9.71
N LYS A 157 3.06 4.85 9.57
CA LYS A 157 3.05 5.77 8.44
C LYS A 157 4.29 5.56 7.59
N ILE A 158 4.12 5.16 6.34
CA ILE A 158 5.18 5.08 5.33
C ILE A 158 4.97 6.21 4.33
N TYR A 159 5.99 7.02 4.11
CA TYR A 159 5.87 8.21 3.26
C TYR A 159 7.19 8.52 2.54
N ASP A 160 7.21 9.63 1.80
CA ASP A 160 8.30 10.03 0.91
C ASP A 160 8.65 8.94 -0.12
N ASN A 161 9.93 8.61 -0.28
CA ASN A 161 10.42 7.60 -1.22
C ASN A 161 10.76 6.28 -0.50
N CYS A 162 10.08 5.99 0.62
CA CYS A 162 10.37 4.80 1.42
C CYS A 162 10.15 3.51 0.63
N ILE A 163 11.08 2.57 0.79
CA ILE A 163 11.03 1.24 0.19
C ILE A 163 10.90 0.23 1.34
N VAL A 164 9.91 -0.67 1.25
CA VAL A 164 9.59 -1.65 2.28
C VAL A 164 9.23 -3.00 1.64
N SER A 165 10.10 -4.00 1.78
CA SER A 165 9.91 -5.36 1.26
C SER A 165 9.58 -6.40 2.33
N ARG A 166 9.74 -6.01 3.59
CA ARG A 166 9.55 -6.84 4.79
C ARG A 166 8.90 -6.03 5.91
N LYS A 167 8.55 -6.70 7.00
CA LYS A 167 7.95 -6.02 8.16
C LYS A 167 8.90 -4.95 8.71
N PRO A 168 8.47 -3.68 8.83
CA PRO A 168 9.28 -2.64 9.46
C PRO A 168 9.31 -2.83 10.98
N ILE A 169 10.37 -2.34 11.62
CA ILE A 169 10.47 -2.31 13.09
C ILE A 169 10.05 -0.94 13.58
N VAL A 170 9.13 -0.90 14.54
CA VAL A 170 8.77 0.31 15.27
C VAL A 170 9.38 0.20 16.67
N CYS A 171 10.29 1.10 17.00
CA CYS A 171 10.87 1.18 18.33
C CYS A 171 10.12 2.21 19.17
N PHE A 172 9.54 1.74 20.27
CA PHE A 172 8.91 2.56 21.29
C PHE A 172 9.88 2.90 22.42
N GLY A 173 9.55 3.90 23.24
CA GLY A 173 10.37 4.32 24.39
C GLY A 173 11.42 5.38 24.06
N PHE A 174 11.43 5.87 22.82
CA PHE A 174 12.13 7.08 22.42
C PHE A 174 11.20 8.30 22.55
N GLU A 175 11.76 9.51 22.51
CA GLU A 175 10.98 10.76 22.53
C GLU A 175 10.05 10.93 21.32
N SER A 176 10.27 10.13 20.27
CA SER A 176 9.36 9.94 19.15
C SER A 176 9.50 8.50 18.65
N ASP A 177 8.41 7.94 18.10
CA ASP A 177 8.45 6.61 17.50
C ASP A 177 9.49 6.56 16.38
N VAL A 178 10.27 5.49 16.38
CA VAL A 178 11.31 5.25 15.37
C VAL A 178 10.87 4.12 14.48
N LEU A 179 10.65 4.41 13.21
CA LEU A 179 10.35 3.40 12.19
C LEU A 179 11.62 3.05 11.44
N ILE A 180 11.91 1.77 11.31
CA ILE A 180 13.02 1.24 10.52
C ILE A 180 12.42 0.39 9.40
N ALA A 181 12.62 0.85 8.17
CA ALA A 181 12.28 0.18 6.93
C ALA A 181 13.56 -0.26 6.19
N ASP A 182 13.44 -0.83 4.99
CA ASP A 182 14.60 -1.39 4.29
C ASP A 182 15.66 -0.37 3.89
N HIS A 183 15.24 0.85 3.53
CA HIS A 183 16.13 1.92 3.04
C HIS A 183 16.08 3.19 3.86
N HIS A 184 15.16 3.26 4.83
CA HIS A 184 14.81 4.51 5.49
C HIS A 184 14.58 4.27 6.98
N VAL A 185 15.07 5.21 7.77
CA VAL A 185 14.74 5.37 9.18
C VAL A 185 13.92 6.64 9.31
N ALA A 186 12.72 6.53 9.90
CA ALA A 186 11.92 7.68 10.27
C ALA A 186 12.02 7.91 11.78
N LEU A 187 12.43 9.11 12.17
CA LEU A 187 12.41 9.60 13.55
C LEU A 187 11.36 10.71 13.65
N GLY A 188 10.18 10.39 14.20
CA GLY A 188 9.04 11.31 14.18
C GLY A 188 8.65 11.66 12.75
N CYS A 189 8.82 12.93 12.34
CA CYS A 189 8.53 13.40 10.98
C CYS A 189 9.75 13.43 10.04
N VAL A 190 10.94 13.07 10.53
CA VAL A 190 12.18 13.16 9.73
C VAL A 190 12.55 11.78 9.20
N VAL A 191 12.60 11.64 7.87
CA VAL A 191 13.05 10.42 7.20
C VAL A 191 14.46 10.62 6.66
N PHE A 192 15.34 9.64 6.86
CA PHE A 192 16.70 9.68 6.33
C PHE A 192 17.24 8.25 6.08
N PRO A 193 18.22 8.08 5.18
CA PRO A 193 18.89 6.79 4.99
C PRO A 193 19.67 6.36 6.23
N PRO A 194 19.87 5.07 6.48
CA PRO A 194 20.47 4.55 7.73
C PRO A 194 21.85 5.15 8.05
N ASN A 195 22.68 5.41 7.03
CA ASN A 195 24.01 6.01 7.18
C ASN A 195 23.99 7.45 7.78
N PHE A 196 22.84 8.13 7.78
CA PHE A 196 22.67 9.44 8.43
C PHE A 196 22.28 9.34 9.91
N VAL A 197 22.03 8.15 10.47
CA VAL A 197 21.55 8.00 11.85
C VAL A 197 22.47 8.63 12.88
N ASP A 198 23.80 8.55 12.70
CA ASP A 198 24.75 9.18 13.61
C ASP A 198 24.61 10.71 13.58
N LYS A 199 24.74 11.31 12.39
CA LYS A 199 24.70 12.77 12.23
C LYS A 199 23.33 13.35 12.63
N THR A 200 22.25 12.76 12.13
CA THR A 200 20.87 13.23 12.37
C THR A 200 20.46 12.95 13.81
N GLY A 201 20.72 11.75 14.33
CA GLY A 201 20.46 11.38 15.73
C GLY A 201 21.20 12.28 16.71
N LYS A 202 22.52 12.51 16.54
CA LYS A 202 23.29 13.45 17.39
C LYS A 202 22.74 14.86 17.35
N ARG A 203 22.25 15.31 16.19
CA ARG A 203 21.67 16.66 16.06
C ARG A 203 20.34 16.74 16.81
N MET A 204 19.47 15.76 16.64
CA MET A 204 18.17 15.71 17.33
C MET A 204 18.35 15.63 18.84
N MET A 205 19.15 14.69 19.34
CA MET A 205 19.40 14.53 20.78
C MET A 205 19.93 15.82 21.43
N ARG A 206 20.82 16.54 20.72
CA ARG A 206 21.30 17.86 21.16
C ARG A 206 20.20 18.92 21.21
N LEU A 207 19.32 18.97 20.21
CA LEU A 207 18.19 19.91 20.18
C LEU A 207 17.19 19.64 21.31
N MET A 208 17.10 18.38 21.76
CA MET A 208 16.26 17.95 22.88
C MET A 208 16.94 18.12 24.25
N GLY A 209 18.17 18.66 24.28
CA GLY A 209 18.88 18.98 25.52
C GLY A 209 19.66 17.82 26.15
N HIS A 210 19.81 16.69 25.45
CA HIS A 210 20.55 15.53 25.96
C HIS A 210 22.06 15.73 25.87
N SER A 211 22.79 15.09 26.79
CA SER A 211 24.25 15.11 26.79
C SER A 211 24.84 14.30 25.62
N PRO A 212 26.08 14.57 25.21
CA PRO A 212 26.76 13.76 24.20
C PRO A 212 26.86 12.28 24.57
N GLU A 213 27.02 11.94 25.85
CA GLU A 213 27.11 10.55 26.31
C GLU A 213 25.77 9.80 26.14
N ILE A 214 24.65 10.44 26.50
CA ILE A 214 23.31 9.86 26.29
C ILE A 214 23.03 9.72 24.79
N SER A 215 23.40 10.73 24.00
CA SER A 215 23.25 10.71 22.54
C SER A 215 23.98 9.52 21.91
N GLU A 216 25.20 9.25 22.37
CA GLU A 216 26.02 8.14 21.85
C GLU A 216 25.41 6.77 22.18
N LYS A 217 24.95 6.56 23.42
CA LYS A 217 24.25 5.31 23.82
C LYS A 217 22.97 5.11 23.01
N TRP A 218 22.23 6.19 22.79
CA TRP A 218 21.00 6.18 22.00
C TRP A 218 21.27 5.76 20.55
N ILE A 219 22.31 6.31 19.93
CA ILE A 219 22.69 5.97 18.55
C ILE A 219 23.18 4.54 18.45
N GLN A 220 23.96 4.07 19.42
CA GLN A 220 24.44 2.67 19.44
C GLN A 220 23.28 1.68 19.53
N ALA A 221 22.27 1.97 20.36
CA ALA A 221 21.07 1.15 20.46
C ALA A 221 20.27 1.18 19.15
N LEU A 222 20.08 2.36 18.55
CA LEU A 222 19.34 2.47 17.29
C LEU A 222 20.08 1.79 16.13
N GLN A 223 21.40 1.99 16.02
CA GLN A 223 22.24 1.33 15.02
C GLN A 223 22.16 -0.19 15.14
N PHE A 224 22.12 -0.73 16.37
CA PHE A 224 21.93 -2.16 16.57
C PHE A 224 20.60 -2.66 15.96
N VAL A 225 19.51 -1.91 16.11
CA VAL A 225 18.21 -2.30 15.53
C VAL A 225 18.20 -2.13 14.01
N ILE A 226 18.85 -1.09 13.48
CA ILE A 226 19.03 -0.87 12.03
C ILE A 226 19.79 -2.05 11.42
N ASP A 227 20.92 -2.43 12.03
CA ASP A 227 21.73 -3.56 11.60
C ASP A 227 20.95 -4.88 11.69
N PHE A 228 20.18 -5.07 12.76
CA PHE A 228 19.32 -6.25 12.96
C PHE A 228 18.23 -6.36 11.90
N HIS A 229 17.59 -5.23 11.54
CA HIS A 229 16.57 -5.20 10.49
C HIS A 229 17.15 -5.46 9.10
N GLY A 230 18.42 -5.09 8.88
CA GLY A 230 19.02 -5.07 7.54
C GLY A 230 18.73 -3.79 6.77
N CYS A 231 18.40 -2.70 7.47
CA CYS A 231 18.16 -1.41 6.84
C CYS A 231 19.47 -0.88 6.25
N THR A 232 19.50 -0.67 4.94
CA THR A 232 20.71 -0.40 4.13
C THR A 232 20.46 0.77 3.18
N ASP A 233 21.50 1.51 2.81
CA ASP A 233 21.43 2.54 1.78
C ASP A 233 21.71 1.98 0.37
N ARG A 234 21.90 0.65 0.24
CA ARG A 234 22.21 -0.04 -1.03
C ARG A 234 21.04 -0.93 -1.46
N PRO A 235 20.36 -0.64 -2.58
CA PRO A 235 19.19 -1.42 -3.00
C PRO A 235 19.52 -2.88 -3.35
N GLU A 236 20.73 -3.14 -3.81
CA GLU A 236 21.24 -4.48 -4.21
C GLU A 236 21.24 -5.49 -3.05
N ASP A 237 21.38 -5.00 -1.82
CA ASP A 237 21.42 -5.82 -0.61
C ASP A 237 20.03 -6.40 -0.26
N LEU A 238 18.94 -5.88 -0.84
CA LEU A 238 17.58 -6.32 -0.54
C LEU A 238 17.25 -7.70 -1.11
N GLU A 239 17.80 -8.06 -2.28
CA GLU A 239 17.54 -9.35 -2.92
C GLU A 239 18.19 -10.54 -2.20
N HIS A 240 19.22 -10.28 -1.39
CA HIS A 240 20.05 -11.32 -0.77
C HIS A 240 20.02 -11.30 0.77
N PHE A 241 19.09 -10.55 1.36
CA PHE A 241 19.01 -10.45 2.82
C PHE A 241 18.47 -11.76 3.44
N ASP A 242 19.36 -12.52 4.04
CA ASP A 242 19.03 -13.66 4.90
C ASP A 242 18.97 -13.20 6.36
N GLU A 243 17.75 -13.01 6.85
CA GLU A 243 17.47 -12.59 8.23
C GLU A 243 18.14 -13.50 9.27
N ARG A 244 18.19 -14.82 9.03
CA ARG A 244 18.83 -15.75 9.98
C ARG A 244 20.33 -15.53 10.02
N LYS A 245 20.95 -15.36 8.85
CA LYS A 245 22.38 -15.06 8.79
C LYS A 245 22.69 -13.72 9.43
N ALA A 246 21.90 -12.67 9.14
CA ALA A 246 22.06 -11.36 9.75
C ALA A 246 21.97 -11.42 11.28
N ILE A 247 20.97 -12.13 11.82
CA ILE A 247 20.82 -12.36 13.25
C ILE A 247 22.04 -13.09 13.83
N MET A 248 22.49 -14.17 13.19
CA MET A 248 23.63 -14.95 13.67
C MET A 248 24.94 -14.17 13.63
N ASP A 249 25.18 -13.40 12.56
CA ASP A 249 26.34 -12.52 12.44
C ASP A 249 26.31 -11.44 13.54
N LEU A 250 25.13 -10.87 13.82
CA LEU A 250 24.94 -9.87 14.88
C LEU A 250 25.17 -10.44 16.28
N LEU A 251 24.59 -11.62 16.57
CA LEU A 251 24.78 -12.33 17.84
C LEU A 251 26.25 -12.71 18.07
N THR A 252 26.94 -13.15 17.01
CA THR A 252 28.37 -13.49 17.06
C THR A 252 29.21 -12.25 17.31
N ALA A 253 28.97 -11.16 16.58
CA ALA A 253 29.80 -9.95 16.61
C ALA A 253 29.58 -9.09 17.87
N LYS A 254 28.34 -9.00 18.38
CA LYS A 254 27.97 -8.07 19.46
C LYS A 254 27.77 -8.75 20.81
N VAL A 255 27.30 -10.00 20.83
CA VAL A 255 26.96 -10.74 22.07
C VAL A 255 27.96 -11.86 22.36
N GLY A 256 28.78 -12.24 21.38
CA GLY A 256 29.78 -13.30 21.52
C GLY A 256 29.16 -14.71 21.61
N ILE A 257 27.91 -14.87 21.19
CA ILE A 257 27.24 -16.18 21.14
C ILE A 257 27.68 -16.87 19.85
N LYS A 258 28.32 -18.04 19.99
CA LYS A 258 28.75 -18.91 18.89
C LYS A 258 27.80 -20.08 18.71
#